data_AF-A0A0G4HYR7-F1
#
_entry.id   AF-A0A0G4HYR7-F1
#
_cell.length_a   1.000
_cell.length_b   1.000
_cell.length_c   1.000
_cell.angle_alpha   90.00
_cell.angle_beta   90.00
_cell.angle_gamma   90.00
#
_symmetry.space_group_name_H-M   'P 1'
#
loop_
_entity.id
_entity.type
_entity.pdbx_description
1 polymer ?
#
loop_
_entity_poly.entity_id
_entity_poly.type
_entity_poly.pdbx_seq_one_letter_code
_entity_poly.pdbx_strand_id
1 'polypeptide(L)'
;MPHSLYCSPQVRVHCPAECQTSDAKVFGEMKYSPKSSICKAAIHAGKLSPSGGAVNVVLGGRFDRFIGSVSNGVESKASRKAHIRTFSLSQAEQSPEYKCDDTGMTIINSGKPALVTCPKDCASAGSNVPFFGSAKVYGTGTYNPESAVCRAAIHAGVLDSERGGETSIAIVEQPDDLPKGSTAHGVSSSDASSARTSLKYIT
;
A
#
# COMPACT_ATOMS: atom_id res chain seq x y z
N MET A 1 14.54 17.15 -20.87
CA MET A 1 13.49 17.86 -20.10
C MET A 1 13.45 17.25 -18.71
N PRO A 2 13.92 17.93 -17.66
CA PRO A 2 13.91 17.35 -16.31
C PRO A 2 12.47 17.32 -15.79
N HIS A 3 11.97 16.14 -15.44
CA HIS A 3 10.72 16.00 -14.70
C HIS A 3 10.93 16.65 -13.33
N SER A 4 10.36 17.85 -13.16
CA SER A 4 10.31 18.53 -11.88
C SER A 4 9.67 17.59 -10.84
N LEU A 5 10.45 17.21 -9.83
CA LEU A 5 10.08 16.35 -8.70
C LEU A 5 9.10 17.08 -7.76
N TYR A 6 7.92 17.43 -8.27
CA TYR A 6 6.78 17.66 -7.39
C TYR A 6 6.16 16.30 -7.11
N CYS A 7 6.43 15.76 -5.92
CA CYS A 7 5.68 14.62 -5.38
C CYS A 7 4.22 15.05 -5.31
N SER A 8 3.44 14.72 -6.34
CA SER A 8 2.00 14.96 -6.32
C SER A 8 1.43 13.98 -5.30
N PRO A 9 0.70 14.46 -4.27
CA PRO A 9 0.15 13.57 -3.28
C PRO A 9 -0.77 12.57 -3.97
N GLN A 10 -0.42 11.29 -3.82
CA GLN A 10 -1.19 10.17 -4.33
C GLN A 10 -1.67 9.30 -3.17
N VAL A 11 -2.88 8.77 -3.31
CA VAL A 11 -3.47 7.85 -2.34
C VAL A 11 -3.74 6.54 -3.06
N ARG A 12 -3.23 5.43 -2.52
CA ARG A 12 -3.53 4.10 -3.04
C ARG A 12 -4.88 3.64 -2.51
N VAL A 13 -5.74 3.13 -3.38
CA VAL A 13 -7.08 2.63 -3.04
C VAL A 13 -7.23 1.22 -3.58
N HIS A 14 -7.81 0.32 -2.78
CA HIS A 14 -8.19 -1.02 -3.21
C HIS A 14 -9.66 -1.05 -3.62
N CYS A 15 -9.89 -1.49 -4.84
CA CYS A 15 -11.20 -1.61 -5.44
C CYS A 15 -11.62 -3.09 -5.49
N PRO A 16 -12.86 -3.42 -5.08
CA PRO A 16 -13.37 -4.78 -5.24
C PRO A 16 -13.55 -5.14 -6.71
N ALA A 17 -13.70 -6.43 -6.99
CA ALA A 17 -14.04 -6.90 -8.32
C ALA A 17 -15.43 -6.41 -8.77
N GLU A 18 -15.66 -6.38 -10.08
CA GLU A 18 -16.93 -6.07 -10.73
C GLU A 18 -17.50 -4.67 -10.43
N CYS A 19 -16.65 -3.72 -10.03
CA CYS A 19 -17.05 -2.34 -9.72
C CYS A 19 -17.73 -1.59 -10.87
N GLN A 20 -17.53 -2.01 -12.12
CA GLN A 20 -18.16 -1.41 -13.30
C GLN A 20 -19.69 -1.57 -13.30
N THR A 21 -20.20 -2.61 -12.63
CA THR A 21 -21.64 -2.89 -12.53
C THR A 21 -22.38 -1.98 -11.56
N SER A 22 -21.65 -1.23 -10.72
CA SER A 22 -22.24 -0.28 -9.77
C SER A 22 -23.00 0.84 -10.48
N ASP A 23 -24.15 1.27 -9.92
CA ASP A 23 -24.91 2.45 -10.36
C ASP A 23 -24.18 3.79 -10.13
N ALA A 24 -23.02 3.76 -9.46
CA ALA A 24 -22.24 4.95 -9.24
C ALA A 24 -21.81 5.60 -10.56
N LYS A 25 -21.84 6.94 -10.56
CA LYS A 25 -21.58 7.74 -11.76
C LYS A 25 -20.10 8.07 -11.89
N VAL A 26 -19.65 8.27 -13.11
CA VAL A 26 -18.32 8.78 -13.45
C VAL A 26 -18.50 10.05 -14.26
N PHE A 27 -17.69 11.09 -13.99
CA PHE A 27 -17.72 12.34 -14.74
C PHE A 27 -16.30 12.77 -15.12
N GLY A 28 -16.01 12.89 -16.41
CA GLY A 28 -14.67 13.19 -16.92
C GLY A 28 -13.97 11.99 -17.57
N GLU A 29 -12.89 12.26 -18.30
CA GLU A 29 -12.15 11.25 -19.08
C GLU A 29 -10.65 11.15 -18.70
N MET A 30 -10.03 12.26 -18.30
CA MET A 30 -8.63 12.32 -17.84
C MET A 30 -8.51 12.86 -16.42
N LYS A 31 -9.32 13.89 -16.14
CA LYS A 31 -9.57 14.41 -14.80
C LYS A 31 -11.01 14.10 -14.47
N TYR A 32 -11.22 13.50 -13.32
CA TYR A 32 -12.51 13.09 -12.84
C TYR A 32 -13.02 14.05 -11.77
N SER A 33 -14.32 14.33 -11.80
CA SER A 33 -14.98 15.10 -10.75
C SER A 33 -14.88 14.35 -9.42
N PRO A 34 -14.72 15.03 -8.27
CA PRO A 34 -14.74 14.40 -6.95
C PRO A 34 -16.08 13.70 -6.61
N LYS A 35 -17.12 13.86 -7.44
CA LYS A 35 -18.38 13.11 -7.35
C LYS A 35 -18.36 11.76 -8.06
N SER A 36 -17.27 11.41 -8.73
CA SER A 36 -17.14 10.17 -9.49
C SER A 36 -16.77 9.01 -8.57
N SER A 37 -17.27 7.81 -8.86
CA SER A 37 -16.73 6.59 -8.25
C SER A 37 -15.28 6.38 -8.67
N ILE A 38 -14.37 6.24 -7.68
CA ILE A 38 -12.93 6.05 -7.92
C ILE A 38 -12.68 4.76 -8.70
N CYS A 39 -13.26 3.64 -8.27
CA CYS A 39 -13.03 2.34 -8.89
C CYS A 39 -13.58 2.25 -10.31
N LYS A 40 -14.78 2.77 -10.53
CA LYS A 40 -15.38 2.80 -11.87
C LYS A 40 -14.65 3.78 -12.79
N ALA A 41 -14.18 4.93 -12.27
CA ALA A 41 -13.32 5.85 -13.00
C ALA A 41 -11.94 5.25 -13.33
N ALA A 42 -11.39 4.40 -12.46
CA ALA A 42 -10.14 3.69 -12.70
C ALA A 42 -10.24 2.68 -13.84
N ILE A 43 -11.36 1.95 -13.91
CA ILE A 43 -11.67 1.09 -15.07
C ILE A 43 -11.83 1.94 -16.32
N HIS A 44 -12.64 3.01 -16.27
CA HIS A 44 -12.80 3.95 -17.39
C HIS A 44 -11.44 4.48 -17.90
N ALA A 45 -10.53 4.84 -17.00
CA ALA A 45 -9.19 5.34 -17.32
C ALA A 45 -8.22 4.26 -17.83
N GLY A 46 -8.62 2.98 -17.84
CA GLY A 46 -7.76 1.85 -18.21
C GLY A 46 -6.62 1.62 -17.21
N LYS A 47 -6.78 2.05 -15.95
CA LYS A 47 -5.79 1.90 -14.88
C LYS A 47 -6.09 0.75 -13.92
N LEU A 48 -7.27 0.15 -14.07
CA LEU A 48 -7.75 -0.98 -13.29
C LEU A 48 -8.58 -1.90 -14.21
N SER A 49 -8.44 -3.21 -14.06
CA SER A 49 -9.29 -4.20 -14.74
C SER A 49 -10.58 -4.47 -13.95
N PRO A 50 -11.62 -5.07 -14.57
CA PRO A 50 -12.84 -5.49 -13.88
C PRO A 50 -12.62 -6.42 -12.68
N SER A 51 -11.50 -7.15 -12.64
CA SER A 51 -11.10 -7.98 -11.50
C SER A 51 -10.83 -7.20 -10.21
N GLY A 52 -10.75 -5.86 -10.27
CA GLY A 52 -10.41 -5.02 -9.14
C GLY A 52 -8.91 -5.04 -8.82
N GLY A 53 -8.58 -4.65 -7.59
CA GLY A 53 -7.21 -4.49 -7.13
C GLY A 53 -6.86 -3.04 -6.79
N ALA A 54 -5.56 -2.76 -6.70
CA ALA A 54 -5.08 -1.46 -6.27
C ALA A 54 -4.96 -0.46 -7.43
N VAL A 55 -5.28 0.80 -7.15
CA VAL A 55 -5.07 1.93 -8.07
C VAL A 55 -4.59 3.16 -7.30
N ASN A 56 -3.78 4.00 -7.93
CA ASN A 56 -3.33 5.26 -7.35
C ASN A 56 -4.25 6.40 -7.79
N VAL A 57 -4.72 7.17 -6.81
CA VAL A 57 -5.51 8.39 -6.99
C VAL A 57 -4.60 9.58 -6.82
N VAL A 58 -4.41 10.35 -7.89
CA VAL A 58 -3.59 11.56 -7.87
C VAL A 58 -4.50 12.78 -7.76
N LEU A 59 -4.31 13.59 -6.71
CA LEU A 59 -5.13 14.78 -6.50
C LEU A 59 -4.74 15.89 -7.48
N GLY A 60 -5.76 16.45 -8.13
CA GLY A 60 -5.64 17.57 -9.07
C GLY A 60 -6.28 18.85 -8.56
N GLY A 61 -5.90 19.96 -9.18
CA GLY A 61 -6.43 21.29 -8.88
C GLY A 61 -7.82 21.55 -9.45
N ARG A 62 -8.16 22.84 -9.57
CA ARG A 62 -9.45 23.29 -10.08
C ARG A 62 -9.69 22.86 -11.53
N PHE A 63 -10.92 22.47 -11.84
CA PHE A 63 -11.35 22.16 -13.20
C PHE A 63 -12.82 22.51 -13.41
N ASP A 64 -13.11 23.21 -14.50
CA ASP A 64 -14.38 23.90 -14.69
C ASP A 64 -15.33 23.17 -15.65
N ARG A 65 -14.82 22.23 -16.44
CA ARG A 65 -15.62 21.49 -17.44
C ARG A 65 -15.10 20.07 -17.64
N PHE A 66 -15.97 19.09 -17.48
CA PHE A 66 -15.72 17.67 -17.70
C PHE A 66 -16.37 17.23 -19.01
N ILE A 67 -15.62 16.49 -19.80
CA ILE A 67 -16.09 15.81 -21.01
C ILE A 67 -16.42 14.37 -20.60
N GLY A 68 -17.56 13.87 -21.10
CA GLY A 68 -17.93 12.47 -20.94
C GLY A 68 -17.57 11.68 -22.19
N SER A 69 -17.21 10.42 -22.01
CA SER A 69 -16.89 9.48 -23.07
C SER A 69 -17.23 8.06 -22.64
N VAL A 70 -17.11 7.11 -23.57
CA VAL A 70 -17.15 5.68 -23.26
C VAL A 70 -15.74 5.14 -23.45
N SER A 71 -15.17 4.57 -22.40
CA SER A 71 -13.83 4.00 -22.42
C SER A 71 -13.76 2.77 -21.53
N ASN A 72 -13.05 1.73 -21.99
CA ASN A 72 -12.86 0.47 -21.26
C ASN A 72 -14.18 -0.14 -20.75
N GLY A 73 -15.25 -0.04 -21.55
CA GLY A 73 -16.57 -0.58 -21.21
C GLY A 73 -17.36 0.23 -20.15
N VAL A 74 -16.85 1.40 -19.73
CA VAL A 74 -17.51 2.29 -18.78
C VAL A 74 -17.88 3.60 -19.46
N GLU A 75 -19.08 4.11 -19.19
CA GLU A 75 -19.53 5.44 -19.61
C GLU A 75 -19.24 6.48 -18.51
N SER A 76 -18.61 7.59 -18.89
CA SER A 76 -18.51 8.80 -18.10
C SER A 76 -19.39 9.92 -18.65
N LYS A 77 -19.88 10.79 -17.76
CA LYS A 77 -20.81 11.88 -18.10
C LYS A 77 -20.09 13.22 -18.17
N ALA A 78 -20.51 14.06 -19.10
CA ALA A 78 -20.09 15.46 -19.13
C ALA A 78 -20.68 16.24 -17.95
N SER A 79 -19.98 17.29 -17.52
CA SER A 79 -20.45 18.21 -16.49
C SER A 79 -19.84 19.59 -16.68
N ARG A 80 -20.65 20.65 -16.55
CA ARG A 80 -20.19 22.05 -16.54
C ARG A 80 -20.02 22.62 -15.13
N LYS A 81 -20.14 21.78 -14.10
CA LYS A 81 -19.96 22.20 -12.72
C LYS A 81 -18.47 22.27 -12.41
N ALA A 82 -18.01 23.47 -12.04
CA ALA A 82 -16.65 23.66 -11.58
C ALA A 82 -16.41 22.99 -10.21
N HIS A 83 -15.22 22.40 -10.08
CA HIS A 83 -14.74 21.82 -8.83
C HIS A 83 -13.33 22.35 -8.52
N ILE A 84 -13.07 22.70 -7.26
CA ILE A 84 -11.76 23.19 -6.79
C ILE A 84 -10.68 22.10 -6.73
N ARG A 85 -11.11 20.84 -6.81
CA ARG A 85 -10.28 19.65 -6.84
C ARG A 85 -10.83 18.69 -7.87
N THR A 86 -9.93 17.97 -8.49
CA THR A 86 -10.21 16.79 -9.31
C THR A 86 -9.35 15.65 -8.85
N PHE A 87 -9.51 14.48 -9.46
CA PHE A 87 -8.52 13.44 -9.36
C PHE A 87 -8.24 12.83 -10.74
N SER A 88 -7.06 12.26 -10.89
CA SER A 88 -6.69 11.38 -12.00
C SER A 88 -6.21 10.06 -11.45
N LEU A 89 -6.17 9.03 -12.29
CA LEU A 89 -5.78 7.69 -11.89
C LEU A 89 -4.45 7.31 -12.56
N SER A 90 -3.59 6.65 -11.81
CA SER A 90 -2.42 5.94 -12.33
C SER A 90 -2.48 4.49 -11.89
N GLN A 91 -1.85 3.62 -12.69
CA GLN A 91 -1.74 2.22 -12.32
C GLN A 91 -0.91 2.13 -11.04
N ALA A 92 -1.39 1.34 -10.07
CA ALA A 92 -0.57 1.02 -8.91
C ALA A 92 0.45 -0.05 -9.28
N GLU A 93 1.68 0.10 -8.81
CA GLU A 93 2.66 -0.98 -8.87
C GLU A 93 2.15 -2.16 -8.04
N GLN A 94 2.41 -3.39 -8.49
CA GLN A 94 2.06 -4.59 -7.72
C GLN A 94 2.99 -4.70 -6.54
N SER A 95 2.42 -4.86 -5.35
CA SER A 95 3.18 -5.18 -4.14
C SER A 95 3.46 -6.68 -4.14
N PRO A 96 4.73 -7.11 -4.08
CA PRO A 96 5.06 -8.52 -3.96
C PRO A 96 4.43 -9.12 -2.70
N GLU A 97 3.96 -10.36 -2.83
CA GLU A 97 3.45 -11.14 -1.71
C GLU A 97 4.62 -11.72 -0.91
N TYR A 98 4.63 -11.48 0.39
CA TYR A 98 5.62 -11.99 1.33
C TYR A 98 5.01 -13.13 2.15
N LYS A 99 5.77 -14.19 2.40
CA LYS A 99 5.41 -15.24 3.34
C LYS A 99 5.61 -14.77 4.78
N CYS A 100 4.97 -15.47 5.73
CA CYS A 100 5.09 -15.09 7.14
C CYS A 100 6.51 -15.22 7.71
N ASP A 101 7.41 -15.95 7.04
CA ASP A 101 8.81 -16.15 7.39
C ASP A 101 9.79 -15.33 6.53
N ASP A 102 9.31 -14.61 5.51
CA ASP A 102 10.16 -13.76 4.67
C ASP A 102 10.72 -12.59 5.50
N THR A 103 12.03 -12.36 5.35
CA THR A 103 12.75 -11.31 6.09
C THR A 103 12.91 -10.04 5.27
N GLY A 104 13.24 -8.95 5.95
CA GLY A 104 13.45 -7.64 5.35
C GLY A 104 14.81 -7.46 4.66
N MET A 105 15.62 -8.52 4.55
CA MET A 105 16.95 -8.48 3.93
C MET A 105 16.92 -8.04 2.46
N THR A 106 15.90 -8.48 1.71
CA THR A 106 15.68 -8.06 0.32
C THR A 106 15.43 -6.56 0.19
N ILE A 107 14.72 -5.97 1.16
CA ILE A 107 14.37 -4.55 1.18
C ILE A 107 15.63 -3.72 1.40
N ILE A 108 16.44 -4.05 2.42
CA ILE A 108 17.68 -3.30 2.68
C ILE A 108 18.69 -3.45 1.53
N ASN A 109 18.77 -4.62 0.89
CA ASN A 109 19.67 -4.85 -0.25
C ASN A 109 19.26 -4.03 -1.47
N SER A 110 17.96 -3.71 -1.60
CA SER A 110 17.47 -2.83 -2.67
C SER A 110 17.79 -1.34 -2.42
N GLY A 111 18.05 -0.96 -1.16
CA GLY A 111 18.27 0.42 -0.74
C GLY A 111 17.05 1.34 -0.92
N LYS A 112 15.86 0.78 -1.13
CA LYS A 112 14.62 1.54 -1.39
C LYS A 112 13.50 1.12 -0.46
N PRO A 113 12.59 2.05 -0.09
CA PRO A 113 11.34 1.70 0.57
C PRO A 113 10.56 0.67 -0.24
N ALA A 114 9.83 -0.20 0.44
CA ALA A 114 9.07 -1.28 -0.18
C ALA A 114 7.61 -1.25 0.24
N LEU A 115 6.74 -1.71 -0.66
CA LEU A 115 5.33 -1.94 -0.41
C LEU A 115 5.08 -3.44 -0.57
N VAL A 116 4.59 -4.09 0.47
CA VAL A 116 4.47 -5.55 0.51
C VAL A 116 3.07 -5.97 0.88
N THR A 117 2.63 -7.10 0.35
CA THR A 117 1.37 -7.75 0.76
C THR A 117 1.67 -8.95 1.62
N CYS A 118 1.03 -9.01 2.78
CA CYS A 118 1.19 -10.06 3.78
C CYS A 118 -0.09 -10.91 3.88
N PRO A 119 0.04 -12.24 3.97
CA PRO A 119 -1.09 -13.12 4.20
C PRO A 119 -1.59 -12.96 5.64
N LYS A 120 -2.78 -13.51 5.86
CA LYS A 120 -3.36 -13.63 7.20
C LYS A 120 -2.58 -14.64 8.07
N ASP A 121 -2.87 -14.58 9.35
CA ASP A 121 -2.44 -15.50 10.41
C ASP A 121 -0.92 -15.51 10.67
N CYS A 122 -0.19 -14.47 10.25
CA CYS A 122 1.26 -14.39 10.46
C CYS A 122 1.69 -14.13 11.91
N ALA A 123 0.81 -13.72 12.84
CA ALA A 123 1.19 -13.59 14.25
C ALA A 123 1.62 -14.95 14.85
N SER A 124 0.87 -15.99 14.51
CA SER A 124 1.05 -17.38 14.99
C SER A 124 2.20 -18.11 14.30
N ALA A 125 2.71 -17.58 13.18
CA ALA A 125 3.82 -18.17 12.43
C ALA A 125 5.12 -18.25 13.26
N GLY A 126 5.28 -17.46 14.33
CA GLY A 126 6.43 -17.58 15.23
C GLY A 126 6.44 -18.85 16.09
N SER A 127 5.32 -19.59 16.16
CA SER A 127 5.14 -20.68 17.12
C SER A 127 4.94 -22.07 16.50
N ASN A 128 4.54 -22.17 15.23
CA ASN A 128 4.33 -23.45 14.54
C ASN A 128 4.49 -23.31 13.01
N VAL A 129 5.72 -23.21 12.51
CA VAL A 129 6.00 -23.50 11.08
C VAL A 129 6.56 -24.92 11.02
N PRO A 130 5.83 -25.91 10.46
CA PRO A 130 6.18 -27.33 10.61
C PRO A 130 7.47 -27.77 9.90
N PHE A 131 8.18 -26.89 9.19
CA PHE A 131 9.28 -27.33 8.34
C PHE A 131 10.55 -26.47 8.41
N PHE A 132 10.54 -25.17 8.13
CA PHE A 132 11.74 -24.32 8.25
C PHE A 132 11.32 -22.86 8.45
N GLY A 133 11.92 -22.16 9.41
CA GLY A 133 11.76 -20.71 9.57
C GLY A 133 11.07 -20.30 10.86
N SER A 134 11.85 -19.86 11.86
CA SER A 134 11.29 -19.13 12.98
C SER A 134 11.00 -17.70 12.49
N ALA A 135 9.74 -17.30 12.40
CA ALA A 135 9.34 -15.94 12.05
C ALA A 135 9.67 -14.95 13.20
N LYS A 136 10.94 -14.86 13.60
CA LYS A 136 11.37 -14.04 14.74
C LYS A 136 11.23 -12.56 14.41
N VAL A 137 11.03 -11.77 15.46
CA VAL A 137 10.95 -10.31 15.36
C VAL A 137 11.95 -9.75 16.36
N TYR A 138 12.73 -8.76 15.94
CA TYR A 138 13.71 -8.09 16.79
C TYR A 138 13.48 -6.59 16.76
N GLY A 139 13.23 -6.00 17.93
CA GLY A 139 12.97 -4.58 18.08
C GLY A 139 11.50 -4.19 18.23
N THR A 140 11.30 -2.90 18.46
CA THR A 140 10.01 -2.24 18.64
C THR A 140 10.12 -0.83 18.06
N GLY A 141 9.10 -0.40 17.31
CA GLY A 141 9.11 0.89 16.59
C GLY A 141 9.97 0.86 15.33
N THR A 142 11.25 0.51 15.49
CA THR A 142 12.15 0.11 14.40
C THR A 142 12.55 -1.36 14.60
N TYR A 143 12.79 -2.07 13.51
CA TYR A 143 12.99 -3.52 13.52
C TYR A 143 14.26 -3.91 12.78
N ASN A 144 14.95 -4.93 13.28
CA ASN A 144 16.10 -5.48 12.57
C ASN A 144 15.64 -6.12 11.24
N PRO A 145 16.36 -5.93 10.11
CA PRO A 145 16.00 -6.51 8.82
C PRO A 145 15.93 -8.04 8.77
N GLU A 146 16.54 -8.75 9.71
CA GLU A 146 16.40 -10.22 9.87
C GLU A 146 15.04 -10.63 10.45
N SER A 147 14.23 -9.66 10.90
CA SER A 147 12.87 -9.92 11.38
C SER A 147 11.96 -10.34 10.24
N ALA A 148 11.03 -11.26 10.54
CA ALA A 148 9.94 -11.60 9.65
C ALA A 148 9.04 -10.39 9.38
N VAL A 149 8.93 -9.99 8.12
CA VAL A 149 8.35 -8.72 7.69
C VAL A 149 6.90 -8.58 8.13
N CYS A 150 6.07 -9.57 7.79
CA CYS A 150 4.64 -9.54 8.08
C CYS A 150 4.36 -9.62 9.57
N ARG A 151 5.15 -10.41 10.31
CA ARG A 151 4.98 -10.55 11.77
C ARG A 151 5.46 -9.29 12.51
N ALA A 152 6.51 -8.63 12.03
CA ALA A 152 6.96 -7.34 12.56
C ALA A 152 5.96 -6.21 12.26
N ALA A 153 5.31 -6.23 11.09
CA ALA A 153 4.23 -5.29 10.76
C ALA A 153 3.02 -5.45 11.71
N ILE A 154 2.66 -6.69 12.05
CA ILE A 154 1.63 -6.97 13.07
C ILE A 154 2.08 -6.45 14.44
N HIS A 155 3.32 -6.77 14.86
CA HIS A 155 3.87 -6.26 16.12
C HIS A 155 3.80 -4.74 16.20
N ALA A 156 4.12 -4.04 15.12
CA ALA A 156 4.04 -2.58 15.02
C ALA A 156 2.62 -2.02 15.07
N GLY A 157 1.59 -2.87 14.94
CA GLY A 157 0.19 -2.46 14.92
C GLY A 157 -0.27 -1.87 13.60
N VAL A 158 0.55 -1.94 12.54
CA VAL A 158 0.17 -1.44 11.21
C VAL A 158 -0.62 -2.47 10.41
N LEU A 159 -0.50 -3.75 10.78
CA LEU A 159 -1.17 -4.86 10.12
C LEU A 159 -2.01 -5.66 11.12
N ASP A 160 -3.19 -6.07 10.68
CA ASP A 160 -4.10 -6.95 11.41
C ASP A 160 -3.76 -8.41 11.10
N SER A 161 -3.54 -9.24 12.13
CA SER A 161 -3.13 -10.63 11.88
C SER A 161 -4.22 -11.45 11.19
N GLU A 162 -5.50 -11.25 11.49
CA GLU A 162 -6.58 -12.09 10.96
C GLU A 162 -6.86 -11.81 9.48
N ARG A 163 -6.62 -10.56 9.06
CA ARG A 163 -6.84 -10.13 7.67
C ARG A 163 -5.57 -10.13 6.82
N GLY A 164 -4.41 -9.90 7.43
CA GLY A 164 -3.20 -9.55 6.69
C GLY A 164 -3.40 -8.25 5.92
N GLY A 165 -2.86 -8.18 4.71
CA GLY A 165 -2.99 -7.05 3.81
C GLY A 165 -1.67 -6.35 3.52
N GLU A 166 -1.77 -5.10 3.09
CA GLU A 166 -0.64 -4.35 2.58
C GLU A 166 0.00 -3.44 3.64
N THR A 167 1.32 -3.31 3.60
CA THR A 167 2.06 -2.36 4.44
C THR A 167 3.25 -1.74 3.71
N SER A 168 3.50 -0.47 4.00
CA SER A 168 4.68 0.26 3.52
C SER A 168 5.83 0.13 4.51
N ILE A 169 7.04 -0.05 3.99
CA ILE A 169 8.25 -0.26 4.78
C ILE A 169 9.26 0.81 4.40
N ALA A 170 9.62 1.64 5.38
CA ALA A 170 10.69 2.61 5.28
C ALA A 170 12.01 2.04 5.80
N ILE A 171 13.10 2.41 5.14
CA ILE A 171 14.46 2.12 5.60
C ILE A 171 14.90 3.26 6.51
N VAL A 172 15.37 2.90 7.72
CA VAL A 172 15.96 3.82 8.69
C VAL A 172 17.46 3.55 8.72
N GLU A 173 18.23 4.50 8.18
CA GLU A 173 19.69 4.46 8.23
C GLU A 173 20.18 5.07 9.55
N GLN A 174 21.21 4.47 10.16
CA GLN A 174 21.84 4.97 11.39
C GLN A 174 20.83 5.31 12.52
N PRO A 175 20.01 4.35 12.97
CA PRO A 175 19.13 4.57 14.12
C PRO A 175 19.95 4.94 15.36
N ASP A 176 19.44 5.91 16.12
CA ASP A 176 20.10 6.45 17.31
C ASP A 176 20.32 5.40 18.40
N ASP A 177 19.41 4.42 18.50
CA ASP A 177 19.41 3.36 19.51
C ASP A 177 19.21 1.97 18.89
N LEU A 178 19.75 0.95 19.58
CA LEU A 178 19.47 -0.45 19.27
C LEU A 178 18.01 -0.80 19.62
N PRO A 179 17.22 -1.32 18.66
CA PRO A 179 15.83 -1.67 18.91
C PRO A 179 15.65 -2.67 20.06
N LYS A 180 14.78 -2.32 21.01
CA LYS A 180 14.45 -3.16 22.17
C LYS A 180 13.25 -4.06 21.91
N GLY A 181 13.32 -5.28 22.45
CA GLY A 181 12.25 -6.26 22.37
C GLY A 181 11.05 -5.87 23.24
N SER A 182 9.85 -6.21 22.79
CA SER A 182 8.62 -6.08 23.58
C SER A 182 7.57 -7.09 23.11
N THR A 183 6.39 -7.04 23.72
CA THR A 183 5.22 -7.79 23.25
C THR A 183 4.13 -6.80 22.88
N ALA A 184 3.68 -6.86 21.63
CA ALA A 184 2.63 -6.01 21.10
C ALA A 184 1.79 -6.77 20.08
N HIS A 185 0.47 -6.51 20.07
CA HIS A 185 -0.47 -7.09 19.11
C HIS A 185 -0.39 -8.62 18.97
N GLY A 186 -0.18 -9.33 20.09
CA GLY A 186 -0.07 -10.79 20.11
C GLY A 186 1.25 -11.36 19.59
N VAL A 187 2.22 -10.50 19.24
CA VAL A 187 3.56 -10.87 18.78
C VAL A 187 4.57 -10.48 19.84
N SER A 188 5.56 -11.34 20.10
CA SER A 188 6.72 -11.00 20.95
C SER A 188 7.96 -10.84 20.09
N SER A 189 8.75 -9.80 20.39
CA SER A 189 10.03 -9.49 19.80
C SER A 189 11.17 -9.56 20.83
N SER A 190 12.40 -9.75 20.36
CA SER A 190 13.61 -9.74 21.19
C SER A 190 14.43 -8.48 20.93
N ASP A 191 15.39 -8.20 21.82
CA ASP A 191 16.38 -7.14 21.57
C ASP A 191 17.15 -7.42 20.28
N ALA A 192 17.33 -6.39 19.46
CA ALA A 192 18.18 -6.48 18.29
C ALA A 192 19.66 -6.47 18.71
N SER A 193 20.46 -7.35 18.10
CA SER A 193 21.91 -7.44 18.32
C SER A 193 22.73 -6.48 17.44
N SER A 194 22.12 -5.94 16.38
CA SER A 194 22.73 -4.94 15.49
C SER A 194 21.66 -4.02 14.89
N ALA A 195 22.06 -2.79 14.52
CA ALA A 195 21.13 -1.78 14.01
C ALA A 195 21.76 -0.85 12.95
N ARG A 196 22.74 -1.27 12.14
CA ARG A 196 23.30 -0.37 11.10
C ARG A 196 22.21 0.22 10.18
N THR A 197 21.20 -0.59 9.91
CA THR A 197 19.98 -0.21 9.21
C THR A 197 18.82 -0.93 9.88
N SER A 198 17.69 -0.23 10.04
CA SER A 198 16.47 -0.80 10.58
C SER A 198 15.30 -0.56 9.63
N LEU A 199 14.22 -1.31 9.81
CA LEU A 199 12.97 -1.15 9.09
C LEU A 199 11.93 -0.49 9.98
N LYS A 200 11.15 0.41 9.39
CA LYS A 200 10.00 1.03 10.04
C LYS A 200 8.76 0.77 9.19
N TYR A 201 7.73 0.24 9.83
CA TYR A 201 6.47 -0.09 9.17
C TYR A 201 5.51 1.09 9.31
N ILE A 202 4.86 1.45 8.21
CA ILE A 202 3.88 2.54 8.13
C ILE A 202 2.67 2.10 7.30
N THR A 203 1.53 2.74 7.56
CA THR A 203 0.27 2.55 6.82
C THR A 203 0.27 3.32 5.51
#